data_AF-A0A7R9KTI2-F1
#
_entry.id   AF-A0A7R9KTI2-F1
#
_cell.length_a   1.000
_cell.length_b   1.000
_cell.length_c   1.000
_cell.angle_alpha   90.00
_cell.angle_beta   90.00
_cell.angle_gamma   90.00
#
_symmetry.space_group_name_H-M   'P 1'
#
loop_
_entity.id
_entity.type
_entity.pdbx_description
1 polymer ?
#
loop_
_entity_poly.entity_id
_entity_poly.type
_entity_poly.pdbx_seq_one_letter_code
_entity_poly.pdbx_strand_id
1 'polypeptide(L)'
;MLIKLALRRSSDSAPRSFLISFDLAANNILFLYTNSRSTNYLPGETGPALIKFLDSMSKSPPNVDIPYNKNTTYCFDNESFRYLVASVPPNNIQFDPKFKSNFVESWKRSVDECRRLFNHIIQLPAHKVMDTLSLNNAKQIIQLLTKPLADITKNIADNVKQCKNHRIDVKEFVGTIEELQNKLYIPSVEIISVPLDRPKTVCGDSRCCKRVTITNDLTETKYTTECHSPCYLDFSDGHVVGNKGLLGCKAFNRYSGTDRDPGEPRKSTFIRALKMTGEKIMETLGQSHVCRACGHGYEKHLHIFYETHAKVTKVDANIIDTKIKMAQLAAEAKEQQIRRLDQRIAELKAENETIVQSMSMFACFLANNALTPVNDAFVDYVRHLIANERYGTTGAAGSQTTIKRLEHVLKQYEKEKQIITNAKKSDAQKSVITLAKINECVDLLCSLKHKGPYISIMLDQQRQAKVKHHTAHNQVNYNATDHSGFNKYLNLSNCILFGGTEATRYRKDSESKQ
;
A
#
# COMPACT_ATOMS: atom_id res chain seq x y z
N MET A 1 -15.36 -13.04 11.00
CA MET A 1 -15.40 -14.22 10.12
C MET A 1 -16.26 -13.85 8.93
N LEU A 2 -15.67 -13.53 7.78
CA LEU A 2 -16.39 -13.10 6.57
C LEU A 2 -16.51 -14.31 5.64
N ILE A 3 -17.74 -14.76 5.39
CA ILE A 3 -18.05 -15.90 4.53
C ILE A 3 -18.30 -15.37 3.11
N LYS A 4 -17.54 -15.89 2.14
CA LYS A 4 -17.66 -15.62 0.69
C LYS A 4 -18.69 -16.58 0.08
N LEU A 5 -19.63 -16.09 -0.74
CA LEU A 5 -20.49 -16.92 -1.59
C LEU A 5 -20.57 -16.39 -3.03
N ALA A 6 -20.91 -17.31 -3.94
CA ALA A 6 -20.39 -17.44 -5.30
C ALA A 6 -21.10 -16.60 -6.40
N LEU A 7 -20.40 -16.50 -7.53
CA LEU A 7 -20.71 -15.74 -8.75
C LEU A 7 -21.92 -16.29 -9.56
N ARG A 8 -22.73 -15.39 -10.12
CA ARG A 8 -23.38 -15.57 -11.44
C ARG A 8 -23.13 -14.35 -12.31
N ARG A 9 -22.73 -14.57 -13.57
CA ARG A 9 -22.50 -13.53 -14.59
C ARG A 9 -23.84 -13.03 -15.14
N SER A 10 -24.02 -11.71 -15.20
CA SER A 10 -24.93 -11.08 -16.16
C SER A 10 -24.22 -9.88 -16.80
N SER A 11 -24.13 -9.92 -18.12
CA SER A 11 -23.72 -8.83 -19.00
C SER A 11 -24.70 -7.66 -18.88
N ASP A 12 -24.20 -6.45 -18.63
CA ASP A 12 -24.39 -5.27 -19.50
C ASP A 12 -24.24 -3.91 -18.80
N SER A 13 -23.59 -3.01 -19.54
CA SER A 13 -23.55 -1.54 -19.56
C SER A 13 -23.46 -0.73 -18.23
N ALA A 14 -22.30 -0.13 -18.00
CA ALA A 14 -22.05 0.93 -17.01
C ALA A 14 -22.44 2.31 -17.60
N PRO A 15 -23.14 3.19 -16.85
CA PRO A 15 -22.49 4.07 -15.87
C PRO A 15 -23.29 4.31 -14.56
N ARG A 16 -24.48 3.72 -14.39
CA ARG A 16 -25.30 3.80 -13.15
C ARG A 16 -24.91 2.80 -12.06
N SER A 17 -24.03 1.84 -12.36
CA SER A 17 -23.79 0.67 -11.52
C SER A 17 -22.96 0.91 -10.27
N PHE A 18 -22.09 1.93 -10.22
CA PHE A 18 -21.08 2.05 -9.16
C PHE A 18 -21.62 2.62 -7.84
N LEU A 19 -22.45 3.67 -7.87
CA LEU A 19 -23.12 4.18 -6.65
C LEU A 19 -24.08 3.13 -6.09
N ILE A 20 -24.83 2.48 -6.97
CA ILE A 20 -25.71 1.35 -6.63
C ILE A 20 -24.93 0.19 -6.00
N SER A 21 -23.71 -0.10 -6.47
CA SER A 21 -22.85 -1.17 -5.94
C SER A 21 -22.36 -0.88 -4.51
N PHE A 22 -22.07 0.39 -4.19
CA PHE A 22 -21.64 0.76 -2.83
C PHE A 22 -22.80 0.73 -1.84
N ASP A 23 -23.98 1.22 -2.23
CA ASP A 23 -25.20 1.16 -1.41
C ASP A 23 -25.64 -0.29 -1.17
N LEU A 24 -25.50 -1.15 -2.17
CA LEU A 24 -25.78 -2.58 -2.04
C LEU A 24 -24.80 -3.28 -1.10
N ALA A 25 -23.51 -2.92 -1.15
CA ALA A 25 -22.50 -3.44 -0.24
C ALA A 25 -22.77 -3.00 1.21
N ALA A 26 -23.12 -1.72 1.41
CA ALA A 26 -23.42 -1.16 2.73
C ALA A 26 -24.62 -1.85 3.40
N ASN A 27 -25.67 -2.13 2.62
CA ASN A 27 -26.87 -2.84 3.09
C ASN A 27 -26.61 -4.32 3.45
N ASN A 28 -25.50 -4.89 2.98
CA ASN A 28 -25.10 -6.27 3.26
C ASN A 28 -24.10 -6.39 4.43
N ILE A 29 -23.84 -5.31 5.18
CA ILE A 29 -22.99 -5.32 6.38
C ILE A 29 -23.81 -5.76 7.58
N LEU A 30 -23.32 -6.79 8.28
CA LEU A 30 -23.97 -7.37 9.46
C LEU A 30 -23.03 -7.28 10.66
N PHE A 31 -23.58 -6.90 11.82
CA PHE A 31 -22.85 -6.74 13.07
C PHE A 31 -23.09 -7.94 13.98
N LEU A 32 -22.00 -8.65 14.28
CA LEU A 32 -22.02 -9.86 15.10
C LEU A 32 -21.31 -9.59 16.42
N TYR A 33 -22.05 -9.61 17.52
CA TYR A 33 -21.54 -9.50 18.87
C TYR A 33 -21.39 -10.90 19.46
N THR A 34 -20.21 -11.20 20.00
CA THR A 34 -19.91 -12.47 20.68
C THR A 34 -19.68 -12.20 22.16
N ASN A 35 -19.73 -13.26 22.99
CA ASN A 35 -19.62 -13.12 24.45
C ASN A 35 -20.72 -12.22 25.05
N SER A 36 -21.91 -12.30 24.46
CA SER A 36 -23.01 -11.38 24.74
C SER A 36 -23.85 -11.78 25.95
N ARG A 37 -23.63 -12.94 26.59
CA ARG A 37 -24.38 -13.32 27.79
C ARG A 37 -24.17 -12.32 28.94
N SER A 38 -22.94 -11.84 29.08
CA SER A 38 -22.57 -10.81 30.07
C SER A 38 -23.30 -9.47 29.86
N THR A 39 -23.78 -9.22 28.64
CA THR A 39 -24.54 -8.04 28.23
C THR A 39 -26.00 -8.39 27.95
N ASN A 40 -26.52 -9.49 28.51
CA ASN A 40 -27.89 -9.96 28.33
C ASN A 40 -28.31 -10.11 26.85
N TYR A 41 -27.40 -10.58 26.01
CA TYR A 41 -27.57 -10.72 24.56
C TYR A 41 -27.85 -9.39 23.84
N LEU A 42 -27.25 -8.31 24.35
CA LEU A 42 -27.23 -7.00 23.72
C LEU A 42 -25.80 -6.61 23.30
N PRO A 43 -25.65 -5.64 22.39
CA PRO A 43 -24.34 -5.12 21.99
C PRO A 43 -23.46 -4.59 23.13
N GLY A 44 -24.04 -4.23 24.28
CA GLY A 44 -23.29 -3.60 25.38
C GLY A 44 -22.70 -2.24 24.99
N GLU A 45 -21.62 -1.85 25.65
CA GLU A 45 -20.96 -0.55 25.47
C GLU A 45 -20.39 -0.30 24.07
N THR A 46 -20.10 -1.38 23.32
CA THR A 46 -19.60 -1.25 21.94
C THR A 46 -20.69 -0.82 20.96
N GLY A 47 -21.96 -1.08 21.27
CA GLY A 47 -23.11 -0.66 20.46
C GLY A 47 -23.19 0.87 20.30
N PRO A 48 -23.29 1.65 21.40
CA PRO A 48 -23.30 3.12 21.32
C PRO A 48 -22.05 3.72 20.67
N ALA A 49 -20.87 3.16 20.90
CA ALA A 49 -19.63 3.61 20.27
C ALA A 49 -19.68 3.41 18.75
N LEU A 50 -20.15 2.24 18.30
CA LEU A 50 -20.35 1.95 16.89
C LEU A 50 -21.40 2.88 16.27
N ILE A 51 -22.54 3.13 16.92
CA ILE A 51 -23.56 4.06 16.42
C ILE A 51 -22.95 5.44 16.17
N LYS A 52 -22.19 5.99 17.13
CA LYS A 52 -21.49 7.28 16.96
C LYS A 52 -20.54 7.26 15.76
N PHE A 53 -19.85 6.14 15.55
CA PHE A 53 -18.96 5.98 14.40
C PHE A 53 -19.74 5.93 13.07
N LEU A 54 -20.82 5.15 12.99
CA LEU A 54 -21.70 5.08 11.81
C LEU A 54 -22.34 6.45 11.51
N ASP A 55 -22.79 7.17 12.53
CA ASP A 55 -23.33 8.54 12.41
C ASP A 55 -22.28 9.53 11.87
N SER A 56 -21.02 9.36 12.25
CA SER A 56 -19.94 10.21 11.73
C SER A 56 -19.66 9.93 10.25
N MET A 57 -19.80 8.67 9.82
CA MET A 57 -19.63 8.25 8.42
C MET A 57 -20.81 8.68 7.54
N SER A 58 -22.05 8.62 8.03
CA SER A 58 -23.21 9.07 7.27
C SER A 58 -23.18 10.59 7.01
N LYS A 59 -22.56 11.35 7.91
CA LYS A 59 -22.39 12.82 7.81
C LYS A 59 -21.17 13.25 6.98
N SER A 60 -20.23 12.36 6.70
CA SER A 60 -18.99 12.67 5.97
C SER A 60 -19.03 12.07 4.57
N PRO A 61 -18.57 12.75 3.50
CA PRO A 61 -18.45 12.15 2.18
C PRO A 61 -17.66 10.83 2.26
N PRO A 62 -18.14 9.71 1.65
CA PRO A 62 -19.20 9.63 0.63
C PRO A 62 -20.66 9.54 1.14
N ASN A 63 -20.93 9.82 2.42
CA ASN A 63 -22.26 9.84 3.04
C ASN A 63 -22.97 8.49 2.98
N VAL A 64 -22.22 7.43 3.28
CA VAL A 64 -22.74 6.06 3.26
C VAL A 64 -23.53 5.79 4.53
N ASP A 65 -24.79 5.40 4.36
CA ASP A 65 -25.62 4.91 5.44
C ASP A 65 -25.47 3.39 5.57
N ILE A 66 -24.99 2.94 6.73
CA ILE A 66 -24.88 1.52 7.04
C ILE A 66 -25.97 1.21 8.07
N PRO A 67 -26.99 0.42 7.72
CA PRO A 67 -28.12 0.18 8.61
C PRO A 67 -27.68 -0.49 9.91
N TYR A 68 -27.95 0.17 11.04
CA TYR A 68 -27.74 -0.39 12.37
C TYR A 68 -29.08 -0.56 13.08
N ASN A 69 -29.67 -1.74 12.95
CA ASN A 69 -30.97 -2.07 13.53
C ASN A 69 -31.05 -3.55 13.91
N LYS A 70 -32.22 -3.99 14.39
CA LYS A 70 -32.45 -5.38 14.80
C LYS A 70 -32.17 -6.39 13.69
N ASN A 71 -32.42 -6.06 12.41
CA ASN A 71 -32.21 -6.95 11.28
C ASN A 71 -30.73 -7.08 10.88
N THR A 72 -29.88 -6.10 11.23
CA THR A 72 -28.44 -6.14 10.90
C THR A 72 -27.55 -6.43 12.10
N THR A 73 -28.11 -6.49 13.32
CA THR A 73 -27.38 -6.72 14.57
C THR A 73 -27.75 -8.05 15.18
N TYR A 74 -26.74 -8.86 15.54
CA TYR A 74 -26.93 -10.21 16.08
C TYR A 74 -25.99 -10.47 17.26
N CYS A 75 -26.51 -11.05 18.33
CA CYS A 75 -25.76 -11.32 19.56
C CYS A 75 -25.74 -12.81 19.89
N PHE A 76 -24.54 -13.39 19.96
CA PHE A 76 -24.32 -14.80 20.25
C PHE A 76 -23.44 -14.98 21.48
N ASP A 77 -23.52 -16.15 22.09
CA ASP A 77 -22.58 -16.58 23.11
C ASP A 77 -21.98 -17.96 22.77
N ASN A 78 -20.79 -18.24 23.28
CA ASN A 78 -20.07 -19.48 23.04
C ASN A 78 -19.83 -20.29 24.33
N GLU A 79 -20.31 -19.85 25.48
CA GLU A 79 -20.14 -20.54 26.75
C GLU A 79 -20.78 -21.93 26.77
N SER A 80 -21.91 -22.14 26.08
CA SER A 80 -22.56 -23.44 26.01
C SER A 80 -21.72 -24.43 25.23
N PHE A 81 -20.97 -23.94 24.22
CA PHE A 81 -19.97 -24.75 23.53
C PHE A 81 -18.80 -25.09 24.45
N ARG A 82 -18.33 -24.15 25.28
CA ARG A 82 -17.30 -24.41 26.30
C ARG A 82 -17.75 -25.44 27.33
N TYR A 83 -18.98 -25.32 27.82
CA TYR A 83 -19.61 -26.28 28.71
C TYR A 83 -19.64 -27.67 28.08
N LEU A 84 -20.06 -27.77 26.81
CA LEU A 84 -20.09 -29.04 26.08
C LEU A 84 -18.69 -29.67 26.01
N VAL A 85 -17.69 -28.91 25.55
CA VAL A 85 -16.29 -29.38 25.44
C VAL A 85 -15.74 -29.85 26.79
N ALA A 86 -16.06 -29.14 27.89
CA ALA A 86 -15.62 -29.52 29.22
C ALA A 86 -16.32 -30.78 29.74
N SER A 87 -17.61 -30.96 29.43
CA SER A 87 -18.44 -32.05 29.95
C SER A 87 -18.24 -33.37 29.19
N VAL A 88 -17.80 -33.32 27.92
CA VAL A 88 -17.61 -34.52 27.08
C VAL A 88 -16.20 -35.11 27.21
N PRO A 89 -16.01 -36.40 26.88
CA PRO A 89 -14.68 -36.99 26.82
C PRO A 89 -13.74 -36.25 25.86
N PRO A 90 -12.44 -36.11 26.19
CA PRO A 90 -11.74 -36.72 27.33
C PRO A 90 -11.78 -35.90 28.64
N ASN A 91 -12.44 -34.73 28.64
CA ASN A 91 -12.34 -33.78 29.77
C ASN A 91 -13.20 -34.21 30.97
N ASN A 92 -14.39 -34.78 30.71
CA ASN A 92 -15.28 -35.38 31.71
C ASN A 92 -15.53 -34.52 32.97
N ILE A 93 -15.48 -33.19 32.85
CA ILE A 93 -15.65 -32.26 33.97
C ILE A 93 -17.12 -32.30 34.43
N GLN A 94 -17.32 -32.56 35.72
CA GLN A 94 -18.64 -32.56 36.33
C GLN A 94 -19.01 -31.15 36.79
N PHE A 95 -20.14 -30.64 36.28
CA PHE A 95 -20.71 -29.36 36.69
C PHE A 95 -21.94 -29.61 37.58
N ASP A 96 -22.23 -28.68 38.49
CA ASP A 96 -23.50 -28.72 39.25
C ASP A 96 -24.67 -28.75 38.24
N PRO A 97 -25.60 -29.73 38.35
CA PRO A 97 -26.76 -29.85 37.48
C PRO A 97 -27.59 -28.56 37.34
N LYS A 98 -27.57 -27.68 38.35
CA LYS A 98 -28.24 -26.37 38.33
C LYS A 98 -27.68 -25.43 37.28
N PHE A 99 -26.39 -25.54 36.90
CA PHE A 99 -25.80 -24.70 35.86
C PHE A 99 -26.16 -25.15 34.44
N LYS A 100 -26.52 -26.42 34.26
CA LYS A 100 -26.85 -26.97 32.93
C LYS A 100 -28.01 -26.24 32.28
N SER A 101 -29.05 -25.87 33.03
CA SER A 101 -30.21 -25.14 32.51
C SER A 101 -29.81 -23.80 31.89
N ASN A 102 -28.88 -23.08 32.53
CA ASN A 102 -28.35 -21.82 32.05
C ASN A 102 -27.60 -21.97 30.72
N PHE A 103 -26.75 -23.00 30.58
CA PHE A 103 -26.04 -23.27 29.34
C PHE A 103 -26.98 -23.74 28.22
N VAL A 104 -28.03 -24.51 28.56
CA VAL A 104 -29.06 -24.92 27.58
C VAL A 104 -29.82 -23.70 27.06
N GLU A 105 -30.21 -22.78 27.94
CA GLU A 105 -30.89 -21.55 27.55
C GLU A 105 -29.99 -20.67 26.67
N SER A 106 -28.73 -20.49 27.06
CA SER A 106 -27.74 -19.73 26.29
C SER A 106 -27.48 -20.30 24.90
N TRP A 107 -27.47 -21.64 24.80
CA TRP A 107 -27.37 -22.35 23.53
C TRP A 107 -28.59 -22.08 22.64
N LYS A 108 -29.80 -22.24 23.18
CA LYS A 108 -31.05 -22.01 22.44
C LYS A 108 -31.10 -20.60 21.86
N ARG A 109 -30.82 -19.58 22.68
CA ARG A 109 -30.76 -18.18 22.25
C ARG A 109 -29.79 -17.96 21.09
N SER A 110 -28.57 -18.47 21.24
CA SER A 110 -27.54 -18.31 20.20
C SER A 110 -27.90 -19.04 18.90
N VAL A 111 -28.54 -20.22 18.99
CA VAL A 111 -29.00 -20.97 17.82
C VAL A 111 -30.16 -20.27 17.12
N ASP A 112 -31.15 -19.75 17.87
CA ASP A 112 -32.28 -19.03 17.30
C ASP A 112 -31.85 -17.73 16.63
N GLU A 113 -30.92 -17.01 17.25
CA GLU A 113 -30.30 -15.83 16.65
C GLU A 113 -29.53 -16.17 15.37
N CYS A 114 -28.94 -17.38 15.31
CA CYS A 114 -28.14 -17.82 14.17
C CYS A 114 -29.06 -18.17 13.00
N ARG A 115 -30.20 -18.82 13.28
CA ARG A 115 -31.27 -19.01 12.31
C ARG A 115 -31.80 -17.69 11.79
N ARG A 116 -32.02 -16.70 12.68
CA ARG A 116 -32.44 -15.36 12.28
C ARG A 116 -31.43 -14.70 11.33
N LEU A 117 -30.14 -14.83 11.62
CA LEU A 117 -29.06 -14.35 10.76
C LEU A 117 -29.09 -14.98 9.38
N PHE A 118 -29.15 -16.31 9.30
CA PHE A 118 -29.17 -17.01 8.01
C PHE A 118 -30.43 -16.71 7.21
N ASN A 119 -31.60 -16.63 7.86
CA ASN A 119 -32.85 -16.25 7.21
C ASN A 119 -32.77 -14.86 6.59
N HIS A 120 -32.11 -13.91 7.26
CA HIS A 120 -31.89 -12.58 6.71
C HIS A 120 -30.89 -12.60 5.54
N ILE A 121 -29.74 -13.28 5.69
CA ILE A 121 -28.71 -13.37 4.64
C ILE A 121 -29.28 -13.90 3.32
N ILE A 122 -30.16 -14.90 3.37
CA ILE A 122 -30.78 -15.50 2.17
C ILE A 122 -31.66 -14.49 1.42
N GLN A 123 -32.21 -13.49 2.10
CA GLN A 123 -33.05 -12.43 1.52
C GLN A 123 -32.23 -11.26 0.97
N LEU A 124 -30.94 -11.16 1.33
CA LEU A 124 -30.11 -10.04 0.90
C LEU A 124 -29.76 -10.16 -0.59
N PRO A 125 -29.87 -9.06 -1.36
CA PRO A 125 -29.47 -9.05 -2.75
C PRO A 125 -27.96 -9.29 -2.87
N ALA A 126 -27.57 -10.16 -3.81
CA ALA A 126 -26.16 -10.48 -4.02
C ALA A 126 -25.37 -9.23 -4.45
N HIS A 127 -24.30 -8.93 -3.70
CA HIS A 127 -23.37 -7.87 -4.05
C HIS A 127 -22.38 -8.33 -5.13
N LYS A 128 -22.02 -7.44 -6.05
CA LYS A 128 -21.00 -7.70 -7.08
C LYS A 128 -19.60 -7.66 -6.46
N VAL A 129 -19.15 -8.81 -5.95
CA VAL A 129 -17.83 -8.99 -5.31
C VAL A 129 -16.67 -8.45 -6.18
N MET A 130 -16.79 -8.56 -7.51
CA MET A 130 -15.79 -8.06 -8.45
C MET A 130 -15.56 -6.54 -8.33
N ASP A 131 -16.59 -5.76 -7.98
CA ASP A 131 -16.48 -4.31 -7.85
C ASP A 131 -15.61 -3.96 -6.62
N THR A 132 -15.84 -4.63 -5.49
CA THR A 132 -15.04 -4.45 -4.26
C THR A 132 -13.60 -4.92 -4.45
N LEU A 133 -13.39 -6.05 -5.13
CA LEU A 133 -12.04 -6.52 -5.46
C LEU A 133 -11.31 -5.52 -6.35
N SER A 134 -12.01 -4.96 -7.35
CA SER A 134 -11.43 -4.02 -8.30
C SER A 134 -11.03 -2.70 -7.65
N LEU A 135 -11.86 -2.15 -6.75
CA LEU A 135 -11.51 -0.97 -5.96
C LEU A 135 -10.30 -1.22 -5.07
N ASN A 136 -10.25 -2.38 -4.40
CA ASN A 136 -9.10 -2.75 -3.60
C ASN A 136 -7.83 -2.90 -4.44
N ASN A 137 -7.94 -3.50 -5.63
CA ASN A 137 -6.81 -3.62 -6.57
C ASN A 137 -6.30 -2.25 -7.03
N ALA A 138 -7.19 -1.31 -7.37
CA ALA A 138 -6.80 0.04 -7.74
C ALA A 138 -6.11 0.77 -6.57
N LYS A 139 -6.67 0.66 -5.35
CA LYS A 139 -6.03 1.20 -4.15
C LYS A 139 -4.61 0.64 -3.97
N GLN A 140 -4.44 -0.66 -4.12
CA GLN A 140 -3.13 -1.30 -4.03
C GLN A 140 -2.16 -0.80 -5.09
N ILE A 141 -2.58 -0.67 -6.35
CA ILE A 141 -1.72 -0.17 -7.43
C ILE A 141 -1.29 1.28 -7.16
N ILE A 142 -2.21 2.15 -6.72
CA ILE A 142 -1.89 3.55 -6.37
C ILE A 142 -0.87 3.61 -5.23
N GLN A 143 -1.02 2.76 -4.21
CA GLN A 143 -0.06 2.68 -3.11
C GLN A 143 1.33 2.26 -3.61
N LEU A 144 1.41 1.27 -4.50
CA LEU A 144 2.67 0.81 -5.09
C LEU A 144 3.35 1.91 -5.94
N LEU A 145 2.57 2.71 -6.66
CA LEU A 145 3.10 3.78 -7.52
C LEU A 145 3.53 5.04 -6.77
N THR A 146 3.10 5.21 -5.52
CA THR A 146 3.31 6.46 -4.76
C THR A 146 4.79 6.84 -4.63
N LYS A 147 5.65 5.93 -4.14
CA LYS A 147 7.09 6.19 -4.03
C LYS A 147 7.78 6.30 -5.41
N PRO A 148 7.59 5.35 -6.36
CA PRO A 148 8.19 5.43 -7.69
C PRO A 148 7.94 6.76 -8.38
N LEU A 149 6.70 7.25 -8.37
CA LEU A 149 6.34 8.50 -9.04
C LEU A 149 6.99 9.71 -8.36
N ALA A 150 7.11 9.72 -7.03
CA ALA A 150 7.82 10.77 -6.33
C ALA A 150 9.34 10.76 -6.58
N ASP A 151 9.97 9.58 -6.61
CA ASP A 151 11.40 9.45 -6.95
C ASP A 151 11.65 9.89 -8.39
N ILE A 152 10.74 9.54 -9.31
CA ILE A 152 10.83 9.91 -10.73
C ILE A 152 10.64 11.41 -10.91
N THR A 153 9.71 12.06 -10.19
CA THR A 153 9.57 13.52 -10.21
C THR A 153 10.86 14.20 -9.73
N LYS A 154 11.52 13.69 -8.67
CA LYS A 154 12.85 14.18 -8.27
C LYS A 154 13.88 13.98 -9.38
N ASN A 155 13.93 12.79 -9.95
CA ASN A 155 14.88 12.44 -11.00
C ASN A 155 14.68 13.27 -12.29
N ILE A 156 13.44 13.59 -12.67
CA ILE A 156 13.14 14.51 -13.78
C ILE A 156 13.71 15.90 -13.46
N ALA A 157 13.51 16.41 -12.25
CA ALA A 157 14.03 17.71 -11.84
C ALA A 157 15.57 17.76 -11.94
N ASP A 158 16.25 16.68 -11.57
CA ASP A 158 17.70 16.53 -11.68
C ASP A 158 18.15 16.47 -13.15
N ASN A 159 17.46 15.72 -14.01
CA ASN A 159 17.74 15.69 -15.45
C ASN A 159 17.58 17.06 -16.09
N VAL A 160 16.51 17.79 -15.76
CA VAL A 160 16.28 19.15 -16.26
C VAL A 160 17.38 20.10 -15.81
N LYS A 161 17.86 19.98 -14.57
CA LYS A 161 19.01 20.77 -14.07
C LYS A 161 20.27 20.48 -14.90
N GLN A 162 20.63 19.21 -15.07
CA GLN A 162 21.83 18.84 -15.83
C GLN A 162 21.74 19.30 -17.29
N CYS A 163 20.58 19.14 -17.94
CA CYS A 163 20.39 19.61 -19.32
C CYS A 163 20.51 21.14 -19.42
N LYS A 164 19.99 21.90 -18.44
CA LYS A 164 20.09 23.37 -18.43
C LYS A 164 21.53 23.84 -18.22
N ASN A 165 22.25 23.23 -17.28
CA ASN A 165 23.65 23.53 -17.02
C ASN A 165 24.49 23.22 -18.27
N HIS A 166 24.35 22.01 -18.81
CA HIS A 166 25.08 21.61 -20.02
C HIS A 166 24.72 22.46 -21.25
N ARG A 167 23.47 22.95 -21.35
CA ARG A 167 23.08 23.90 -22.40
C ARG A 167 23.84 25.22 -22.28
N ILE A 168 24.04 25.74 -21.06
CA ILE A 168 24.85 26.94 -20.83
C ILE A 168 26.30 26.63 -21.17
N ASP A 169 26.84 25.50 -20.71
CA ASP A 169 28.22 25.08 -21.00
C ASP A 169 28.48 24.96 -22.50
N VAL A 170 27.56 24.39 -23.28
CA VAL A 170 27.65 24.29 -24.74
C VAL A 170 27.55 25.68 -25.36
N LYS A 171 26.62 26.53 -24.90
CA LYS A 171 26.42 27.90 -25.42
C LYS A 171 27.62 28.81 -25.18
N GLU A 172 28.26 28.71 -24.02
CA GLU A 172 29.40 29.55 -23.62
C GLU A 172 30.74 28.92 -23.98
N PHE A 173 30.74 27.69 -24.52
CA PHE A 173 31.97 27.01 -24.92
C PHE A 173 32.76 27.80 -25.96
N VAL A 174 34.03 28.04 -25.63
CA VAL A 174 35.08 28.57 -26.50
C VAL A 174 36.27 27.61 -26.37
N GLY A 175 36.72 27.05 -27.49
CA GLY A 175 37.78 26.03 -27.52
C GLY A 175 37.91 25.39 -28.89
N THR A 176 38.60 24.24 -28.96
CA THR A 176 38.84 23.54 -30.23
C THR A 176 37.62 22.76 -30.71
N ILE A 177 37.61 22.36 -31.99
CA ILE A 177 36.55 21.51 -32.55
C ILE A 177 36.50 20.15 -31.85
N GLU A 178 37.66 19.56 -31.53
CA GLU A 178 37.77 18.28 -30.83
C GLU A 178 37.19 18.36 -29.40
N GLU A 179 37.45 19.46 -28.70
CA GLU A 179 36.86 19.72 -27.38
C GLU A 179 35.35 19.97 -27.47
N LEU A 180 34.87 20.62 -28.53
CA LEU A 180 33.44 20.79 -28.78
C LEU A 180 32.77 19.42 -28.99
N GLN A 181 33.35 18.54 -29.80
CA GLN A 181 32.79 17.20 -30.06
C GLN A 181 32.55 16.42 -28.77
N ASN A 182 33.49 16.49 -27.81
CA ASN A 182 33.35 15.88 -26.48
C ASN A 182 32.21 16.46 -25.61
N LYS A 183 31.68 17.63 -25.96
CA LYS A 183 30.55 18.29 -25.29
C LYS A 183 29.21 18.07 -26.00
N LEU A 184 29.18 17.47 -27.20
CA LEU A 184 27.95 17.23 -27.96
C LEU A 184 27.23 15.95 -27.52
N TYR A 185 26.85 15.90 -26.24
CA TYR A 185 26.08 14.81 -25.64
C TYR A 185 24.89 15.36 -24.85
N ILE A 186 23.88 14.53 -24.63
CA ILE A 186 22.77 14.84 -23.73
C ILE A 186 23.07 14.19 -22.37
N PRO A 187 23.23 14.96 -21.29
CA PRO A 187 23.36 14.39 -19.96
C PRO A 187 22.04 13.73 -19.55
N SER A 188 22.13 12.52 -19.01
CA SER A 188 20.98 11.77 -18.51
C SER A 188 21.27 11.27 -17.10
N VAL A 189 20.28 11.37 -16.22
CA VAL A 189 20.32 10.77 -14.88
C VAL A 189 19.32 9.63 -14.87
N GLU A 190 19.81 8.41 -14.95
CA GLU A 190 19.02 7.19 -14.88
C GLU A 190 18.71 6.86 -13.42
N ILE A 191 17.50 6.33 -13.18
CA ILE A 191 17.10 5.80 -11.87
C ILE A 191 17.18 4.27 -11.93
N ILE A 192 17.95 3.68 -11.03
CA ILE A 192 18.17 2.23 -10.95
C ILE A 192 17.50 1.74 -9.69
N SER A 193 16.62 0.76 -9.82
CA SER A 193 15.92 0.15 -8.70
C SER A 193 16.49 -1.24 -8.43
N VAL A 194 17.10 -1.43 -7.26
CA VAL A 194 17.79 -2.65 -6.86
C VAL A 194 16.98 -3.34 -5.77
N PRO A 195 16.45 -4.55 -6.01
CA PRO A 195 15.71 -5.30 -5.00
C PRO A 195 16.65 -5.71 -3.85
N LEU A 196 16.13 -5.69 -2.62
CA LEU A 196 16.83 -6.17 -1.44
C LEU A 196 16.65 -7.69 -1.30
N ASP A 197 17.68 -8.39 -0.85
CA ASP A 197 17.62 -9.83 -0.55
C ASP A 197 16.57 -10.14 0.52
N ARG A 198 16.44 -9.25 1.50
CA ARG A 198 15.47 -9.33 2.58
C ARG A 198 14.88 -7.95 2.87
N PRO A 199 13.58 -7.86 3.16
CA PRO A 199 12.95 -6.60 3.52
C PRO A 199 13.49 -6.09 4.86
N LYS A 200 13.54 -4.77 5.05
CA LYS A 200 14.01 -4.12 6.28
C LYS A 200 13.18 -2.89 6.62
N THR A 201 13.10 -2.55 7.91
CA THR A 201 12.55 -1.26 8.36
C THR A 201 13.69 -0.29 8.57
N VAL A 202 13.60 0.87 7.93
CA VAL A 202 14.60 1.95 8.03
C VAL A 202 13.95 3.23 8.56
N CYS A 203 14.78 4.12 9.09
CA CYS A 203 14.37 5.45 9.48
C CYS A 203 14.75 6.46 8.40
N GLY A 204 13.76 7.21 7.94
CA GLY A 204 13.88 8.35 7.04
C GLY A 204 14.06 9.70 7.73
N ASP A 205 14.28 9.74 9.05
CA ASP A 205 14.71 11.00 9.69
C ASP A 205 16.10 11.37 9.18
N SER A 206 16.34 12.66 9.01
CA SER A 206 17.59 13.17 8.46
C SER A 206 18.81 12.86 9.34
N ARG A 207 18.62 12.59 10.64
CA ARG A 207 19.66 12.09 11.55
C ARG A 207 20.02 10.62 11.31
N CYS A 208 19.14 9.86 10.67
CA CYS A 208 19.32 8.45 10.33
C CYS A 208 19.68 8.23 8.86
N CYS A 209 19.84 9.30 8.09
CA CYS A 209 20.18 9.27 6.68
C CYS A 209 21.53 9.95 6.43
N LYS A 210 22.30 9.47 5.45
CA LYS A 210 23.49 10.16 4.93
C LYS A 210 23.28 10.55 3.47
N ARG A 211 23.79 11.73 3.09
CA ARG A 211 23.88 12.12 1.69
C ARG A 211 25.18 11.57 1.10
N VAL A 212 25.06 10.88 -0.02
CA VAL A 212 26.19 10.40 -0.82
C VAL A 212 26.21 11.20 -2.11
N THR A 213 27.33 11.88 -2.37
CA THR A 213 27.55 12.60 -3.63
C THR A 213 27.84 11.60 -4.73
N ILE A 214 27.00 11.57 -5.77
CA ILE A 214 27.21 10.74 -6.97
C ILE A 214 28.06 11.53 -7.98
N THR A 215 27.73 12.81 -8.17
CA THR A 215 28.52 13.78 -8.95
C THR A 215 28.44 15.15 -8.27
N ASN A 216 29.26 16.12 -8.70
CA ASN A 216 29.32 17.47 -8.11
C ASN A 216 27.95 18.15 -7.91
N ASP A 217 26.94 17.74 -8.68
CA ASP A 217 25.59 18.32 -8.67
C ASP A 217 24.47 17.37 -8.24
N LEU A 218 24.78 16.10 -7.95
CA LEU A 218 23.81 15.04 -7.71
C LEU A 218 24.12 14.27 -6.43
N THR A 219 23.14 14.15 -5.55
CA THR A 219 23.28 13.44 -4.28
C THR A 219 22.15 12.47 -4.06
N GLU A 220 22.49 11.33 -3.47
CA GLU A 220 21.55 10.29 -3.07
C GLU A 220 21.43 10.25 -1.55
N THR A 221 20.21 9.97 -1.05
CA THR A 221 19.99 9.76 0.38
C THR A 221 20.08 8.26 0.66
N LYS A 222 21.07 7.84 1.45
CA LYS A 222 21.18 6.48 1.96
C LYS A 222 20.71 6.39 3.40
N TYR A 223 19.88 5.39 3.69
CA TYR A 223 19.46 5.09 5.06
C TYR A 223 20.64 4.45 5.80
N THR A 224 21.15 5.13 6.83
CA THR A 224 22.25 4.60 7.65
C THR A 224 21.78 3.77 8.82
N THR A 225 20.55 4.00 9.28
CA THR A 225 19.97 3.25 10.38
C THR A 225 18.97 2.23 9.86
N GLU A 226 19.38 0.95 9.90
CA GLU A 226 18.49 -0.18 9.70
C GLU A 226 17.80 -0.52 11.02
N CYS A 227 16.65 0.09 11.29
CA CYS A 227 15.92 -0.06 12.55
C CYS A 227 15.48 -1.51 12.83
N HIS A 228 15.24 -2.31 11.78
CA HIS A 228 15.00 -3.75 11.90
C HIS A 228 15.34 -4.46 10.58
N SER A 229 16.25 -5.43 10.61
CA SER A 229 16.71 -6.18 9.44
C SER A 229 17.01 -7.64 9.82
N PRO A 230 16.39 -8.65 9.19
CA PRO A 230 15.26 -8.54 8.26
C PRO A 230 13.95 -8.21 9.00
N CYS A 231 13.00 -7.60 8.31
CA CYS A 231 11.68 -7.25 8.82
C CYS A 231 10.59 -7.79 7.91
N TYR A 232 9.79 -8.77 8.36
CA TYR A 232 8.72 -9.40 7.57
C TYR A 232 7.33 -8.95 8.04
N LEU A 233 7.00 -7.68 7.87
CA LEU A 233 5.66 -7.15 8.20
C LEU A 233 4.63 -7.57 7.15
N ASP A 234 3.55 -8.20 7.59
CA ASP A 234 2.43 -8.62 6.73
C ASP A 234 1.48 -7.47 6.34
N PHE A 235 1.47 -6.39 7.13
CA PHE A 235 0.48 -5.30 7.04
C PHE A 235 1.07 -3.92 6.75
N SER A 236 2.38 -3.80 6.52
CA SER A 236 2.91 -2.53 6.02
C SER A 236 2.74 -2.50 4.51
N ASP A 237 2.08 -1.45 3.99
CA ASP A 237 1.88 -1.29 2.55
C ASP A 237 3.20 -1.17 1.75
N GLY A 238 4.35 -1.16 2.43
CA GLY A 238 5.70 -1.12 1.87
C GLY A 238 6.00 0.26 1.31
N HIS A 239 7.20 0.78 1.56
CA HIS A 239 7.71 2.06 1.05
C HIS A 239 6.88 3.31 1.38
N VAL A 240 5.88 3.20 2.26
CA VAL A 240 5.09 4.31 2.77
C VAL A 240 5.69 4.80 4.09
N VAL A 241 6.09 6.06 4.12
CA VAL A 241 6.57 6.75 5.32
C VAL A 241 5.44 6.83 6.34
N GLY A 242 5.69 6.44 7.59
CA GLY A 242 4.70 6.56 8.66
C GLY A 242 3.50 5.63 8.54
N ASN A 243 3.63 4.52 7.79
CA ASN A 243 2.57 3.53 7.72
C ASN A 243 2.30 2.93 9.11
N LYS A 244 1.03 2.93 9.56
CA LYS A 244 0.67 2.40 10.89
C LYS A 244 0.98 0.90 11.06
N GLY A 245 1.06 0.13 9.98
CA GLY A 245 1.53 -1.25 10.00
C GLY A 245 2.96 -1.41 10.54
N LEU A 246 3.76 -0.34 10.55
CA LEU A 246 5.10 -0.33 11.17
C LEU A 246 5.05 -0.55 12.68
N LEU A 247 3.93 -0.28 13.36
CA LEU A 247 3.77 -0.56 14.80
C LEU A 247 3.85 -2.07 15.11
N GLY A 248 3.66 -2.93 14.11
CA GLY A 248 3.91 -4.37 14.23
C GLY A 248 5.39 -4.76 14.17
N CYS A 249 6.29 -3.83 13.85
CA CYS A 249 7.72 -4.11 13.75
C CYS A 249 8.35 -4.23 15.13
N LYS A 250 9.34 -5.12 15.27
CA LYS A 250 10.12 -5.30 16.50
C LYS A 250 10.78 -3.99 16.98
N ALA A 251 11.03 -3.05 16.08
CA ALA A 251 11.55 -1.72 16.42
C ALA A 251 10.58 -0.90 17.30
N PHE A 252 9.26 -1.14 17.19
CA PHE A 252 8.19 -0.42 17.90
C PHE A 252 7.45 -1.30 18.90
N ASN A 253 7.43 -2.61 18.69
CA ASN A 253 6.71 -3.54 19.56
C ASN A 253 7.62 -4.08 20.69
N ARG A 254 7.14 -4.00 21.93
CA ARG A 254 7.80 -4.57 23.12
C ARG A 254 7.85 -6.09 23.12
N TYR A 255 6.97 -6.77 22.38
CA TYR A 255 6.89 -8.23 22.36
C TYR A 255 8.07 -8.86 21.60
N SER A 256 9.21 -9.03 22.28
CA SER A 256 10.04 -10.21 22.05
C SER A 256 9.30 -11.38 22.68
N GLY A 257 9.14 -12.51 21.99
CA GLY A 257 8.54 -13.73 22.54
C GLY A 257 9.39 -14.38 23.64
N THR A 258 9.83 -13.59 24.63
CA THR A 258 10.76 -13.96 25.70
C THR A 258 10.08 -14.02 27.07
N ASP A 259 8.83 -13.57 27.20
CA ASP A 259 8.01 -13.86 28.39
C ASP A 259 7.46 -15.29 28.21
N ARG A 260 8.29 -16.25 28.62
CA ARG A 260 8.04 -17.69 28.50
C ARG A 260 7.23 -18.17 29.70
N ASP A 261 6.10 -18.83 29.45
CA ASP A 261 5.69 -19.95 30.30
C ASP A 261 6.43 -21.20 29.79
N PRO A 262 7.15 -21.95 30.67
CA PRO A 262 7.83 -23.17 30.27
C PRO A 262 6.79 -24.27 29.96
N GLY A 263 6.44 -24.44 28.69
CA GLY A 263 5.59 -25.55 28.24
C GLY A 263 4.81 -25.35 26.95
N GLU A 264 4.67 -24.13 26.42
CA GLU A 264 3.86 -23.90 25.21
C GLU A 264 4.70 -23.87 23.90
N PRO A 265 4.24 -24.55 22.82
CA PRO A 265 4.91 -24.52 21.53
C PRO A 265 4.77 -23.15 20.85
N ARG A 266 5.83 -22.75 20.13
CA ARG A 266 5.96 -21.48 19.39
C ARG A 266 4.75 -21.23 18.48
N LYS A 267 3.80 -20.41 18.92
CA LYS A 267 2.76 -19.84 18.05
C LYS A 267 2.92 -18.33 18.06
N SER A 268 2.99 -17.71 16.89
CA SER A 268 2.98 -16.26 16.73
C SER A 268 1.64 -15.69 17.20
N THR A 269 1.52 -15.45 18.50
CA THR A 269 0.31 -14.94 19.17
C THR A 269 -0.08 -13.52 18.74
N PHE A 270 0.73 -12.87 17.90
CA PHE A 270 0.43 -11.57 17.29
C PHE A 270 -0.88 -11.57 16.47
N ILE A 271 -1.21 -12.67 15.77
CA ILE A 271 -2.43 -12.75 14.93
C ILE A 271 -3.71 -12.95 15.76
N ARG A 272 -3.61 -13.45 17.00
CA ARG A 272 -4.80 -13.72 17.82
C ARG A 272 -5.36 -12.46 18.48
N ALA A 273 -4.49 -11.52 18.87
CA ALA A 273 -4.91 -10.25 19.47
C ALA A 273 -5.67 -9.36 18.46
N LEU A 274 -5.18 -9.22 17.22
CA LEU A 274 -5.84 -8.40 16.19
C LEU A 274 -7.21 -8.95 15.73
N LYS A 275 -7.50 -10.24 15.95
CA LYS A 275 -8.79 -10.85 15.60
C LYS A 275 -9.87 -10.64 16.67
N MET A 276 -9.55 -10.10 17.84
CA MET A 276 -10.50 -9.89 18.91
C MET A 276 -10.59 -8.40 19.25
N THR A 277 -11.75 -7.80 18.95
CA THR A 277 -12.19 -6.47 19.40
C THR A 277 -11.35 -5.28 18.93
N GLY A 278 -11.87 -4.61 17.90
CA GLY A 278 -11.45 -3.26 17.55
C GLY A 278 -11.62 -2.31 18.75
N GLU A 279 -10.70 -1.36 18.84
CA GLU A 279 -10.66 -0.20 19.74
C GLU A 279 -9.98 -0.38 21.12
N LYS A 280 -10.06 -1.50 21.83
CA LYS A 280 -9.46 -1.58 23.19
C LYS A 280 -8.01 -2.07 23.28
N ILE A 281 -7.38 -2.45 22.16
CA ILE A 281 -6.04 -3.05 22.18
C ILE A 281 -4.90 -2.01 22.12
N MET A 282 -5.17 -0.74 21.80
CA MET A 282 -4.11 0.28 21.74
C MET A 282 -3.44 0.53 23.10
N GLU A 283 -4.12 0.29 24.22
CA GLU A 283 -3.53 0.46 25.57
C GLU A 283 -2.88 -0.82 26.14
N THR A 284 -3.25 -2.01 25.64
CA THR A 284 -2.81 -3.29 26.23
C THR A 284 -1.60 -3.92 25.53
N LEU A 285 -1.25 -3.49 24.32
CA LEU A 285 -0.01 -3.91 23.67
C LEU A 285 1.04 -2.84 23.92
N GLY A 286 2.22 -3.23 24.39
CA GLY A 286 3.40 -2.37 24.49
C GLY A 286 3.91 -1.92 23.11
N GLN A 287 3.11 -1.21 22.33
CA GLN A 287 3.51 -0.54 21.10
C GLN A 287 4.02 0.83 21.52
N SER A 288 5.31 1.07 21.33
CA SER A 288 5.86 2.41 21.43
C SER A 288 5.70 3.09 20.08
N HIS A 289 5.15 4.30 20.08
CA HIS A 289 5.23 5.17 18.90
C HIS A 289 6.67 5.57 18.57
N VAL A 290 7.62 5.32 19.48
CA VAL A 290 9.04 5.63 19.35
C VAL A 290 9.84 4.38 19.03
N CYS A 291 10.66 4.47 18.00
CA CYS A 291 11.56 3.40 17.58
C CYS A 291 12.69 3.22 18.59
N ARG A 292 12.94 1.99 18.99
CA ARG A 292 14.00 1.64 19.95
C ARG A 292 15.40 1.65 19.35
N ALA A 293 15.51 1.56 18.02
CA ALA A 293 16.79 1.56 17.33
C ALA A 293 17.34 2.97 17.11
N CYS A 294 16.48 3.96 16.83
CA CYS A 294 16.90 5.33 16.51
C CYS A 294 16.28 6.42 17.38
N GLY A 295 15.25 6.12 18.18
CA GLY A 295 14.56 7.11 19.02
C GLY A 295 13.54 7.99 18.28
N HIS A 296 13.27 7.77 16.99
CA HIS A 296 12.28 8.54 16.23
C HIS A 296 10.89 7.92 16.22
N GLY A 297 9.87 8.74 16.01
CA GLY A 297 8.49 8.31 15.81
C GLY A 297 8.31 7.37 14.61
N TYR A 298 7.32 6.49 14.66
CA TYR A 298 6.99 5.59 13.54
C TYR A 298 6.67 6.35 12.24
N GLU A 299 6.21 7.60 12.36
CA GLU A 299 5.93 8.54 11.27
C GLU A 299 7.17 8.85 10.42
N LYS A 300 8.37 8.60 10.93
CA LYS A 300 9.64 8.78 10.22
C LYS A 300 10.15 7.51 9.55
N HIS A 301 9.46 6.38 9.70
CA HIS A 301 9.96 5.09 9.27
C HIS A 301 9.26 4.58 8.03
N LEU A 302 9.91 3.64 7.35
CA LEU A 302 9.43 2.98 6.15
C LEU A 302 9.93 1.53 6.13
N HIS A 303 9.09 0.65 5.61
CA HIS A 303 9.42 -0.76 5.38
C HIS A 303 9.78 -0.93 3.91
N ILE A 304 11.03 -1.31 3.61
CA ILE A 304 11.55 -1.33 2.25
C ILE A 304 11.96 -2.72 1.80
N PHE A 305 11.79 -2.98 0.51
CA PHE A 305 12.18 -4.20 -0.19
C PHE A 305 13.02 -3.92 -1.44
N TYR A 306 13.29 -2.65 -1.76
CA TYR A 306 14.25 -2.22 -2.78
C TYR A 306 14.88 -0.88 -2.40
N GLU A 307 16.02 -0.56 -3.00
CA GLU A 307 16.67 0.75 -2.94
C GLU A 307 16.75 1.37 -4.34
N THR A 308 16.72 2.70 -4.40
CA THR A 308 16.78 3.46 -5.65
C THR A 308 18.08 4.24 -5.71
N HIS A 309 18.85 4.03 -6.76
CA HIS A 309 20.13 4.71 -7.00
C HIS A 309 20.05 5.56 -8.27
N ALA A 310 20.83 6.64 -8.32
CA ALA A 310 20.94 7.44 -9.53
C ALA A 310 22.29 7.20 -10.24
N LYS A 311 22.26 7.09 -11.57
CA LYS A 311 23.45 6.91 -12.41
C LYS A 311 23.48 7.96 -13.50
N VAL A 312 24.58 8.71 -13.62
CA VAL A 312 24.76 9.69 -14.70
C VAL A 312 25.31 8.99 -15.94
N THR A 313 24.64 9.19 -17.06
CA THR A 313 25.02 8.66 -18.37
C THR A 313 25.05 9.78 -19.42
N LYS A 314 25.81 9.58 -20.49
CA LYS A 314 25.86 10.48 -21.65
C LYS A 314 25.14 9.79 -22.81
N VAL A 315 24.07 10.40 -23.30
CA VAL A 315 23.32 9.90 -24.44
C VAL A 315 23.84 10.61 -25.70
N ASP A 316 24.04 9.84 -26.77
CA ASP A 316 24.42 10.30 -28.13
C ASP A 316 25.85 10.84 -28.34
N ALA A 317 26.90 10.08 -28.02
CA ALA A 317 28.26 10.39 -28.51
C ALA A 317 28.47 10.07 -30.01
N ASN A 318 27.65 9.17 -30.60
CA ASN A 318 28.06 8.43 -31.80
C ASN A 318 27.71 9.05 -33.16
N ILE A 319 27.05 10.22 -33.23
CA ILE A 319 26.59 10.78 -34.53
C ILE A 319 27.49 11.90 -35.07
N ILE A 320 28.39 12.48 -34.26
CA ILE A 320 29.06 13.74 -34.63
C ILE A 320 30.58 13.60 -34.89
N ASP A 321 31.17 12.45 -34.56
CA ASP A 321 32.63 12.24 -34.67
C ASP A 321 33.22 12.42 -36.08
N THR A 322 32.42 12.29 -37.14
CA THR A 322 32.96 12.23 -38.52
C THR A 322 32.80 13.50 -39.37
N LYS A 323 32.12 14.56 -38.90
CA LYS A 323 31.67 15.64 -39.82
C LYS A 323 32.06 17.08 -39.51
N ILE A 324 32.58 17.42 -38.33
CA ILE A 324 32.96 18.81 -38.04
C ILE A 324 34.40 19.06 -38.48
N LYS A 325 34.60 19.47 -39.74
CA LYS A 325 35.93 19.86 -40.28
C LYS A 325 36.13 21.38 -40.41
N MET A 326 35.07 22.17 -40.23
CA MET A 326 35.08 23.62 -40.46
C MET A 326 34.37 24.38 -39.33
N ALA A 327 34.78 25.62 -39.08
CA ALA A 327 34.22 26.48 -38.03
C ALA A 327 32.71 26.72 -38.19
N GLN A 328 32.21 26.82 -39.43
CA GLN A 328 30.78 27.00 -39.71
C GLN A 328 29.95 25.77 -39.31
N LEU A 329 30.46 24.57 -39.57
CA LEU A 329 29.84 23.31 -39.12
C LEU A 329 29.88 23.16 -37.59
N ALA A 330 30.88 23.73 -36.92
CA ALA A 330 30.97 23.73 -35.45
C ALA A 330 29.88 24.62 -34.81
N ALA A 331 29.62 25.81 -35.39
CA ALA A 331 28.55 26.69 -34.94
C ALA A 331 27.16 26.06 -35.12
N GLU A 332 26.92 25.44 -36.28
CA GLU A 332 25.68 24.71 -36.56
C GLU A 332 25.48 23.51 -35.62
N ALA A 333 26.53 22.75 -35.33
CA ALA A 333 26.49 21.62 -34.40
C ALA A 333 26.17 22.07 -32.97
N LYS A 334 26.76 23.18 -32.53
CA LYS A 334 26.47 23.79 -31.22
C LYS A 334 25.00 24.21 -31.11
N GLU A 335 24.48 24.89 -32.13
CA GLU A 335 23.08 25.31 -32.16
C GLU A 335 22.12 24.11 -32.23
N GLN A 336 22.45 23.07 -33.01
CA GLN A 336 21.68 21.84 -33.05
C GLN A 336 21.66 21.14 -31.67
N GLN A 337 22.78 21.13 -30.96
CA GLN A 337 22.86 20.54 -29.63
C GLN A 337 22.04 21.31 -28.60
N ILE A 338 22.05 22.65 -28.65
CA ILE A 338 21.19 23.49 -27.81
C ILE A 338 19.71 23.15 -28.06
N ARG A 339 19.30 23.04 -29.33
CA ARG A 339 17.93 22.63 -29.69
C ARG A 339 17.55 21.25 -29.13
N ARG A 340 18.46 20.26 -29.21
CA ARG A 340 18.23 18.92 -28.64
C ARG A 340 18.07 18.97 -27.12
N LEU A 341 18.88 19.78 -26.43
CA LEU A 341 18.78 19.96 -24.98
C LEU A 341 17.47 20.66 -24.58
N ASP A 342 17.07 21.70 -25.31
CA ASP A 342 15.80 22.40 -25.06
C ASP A 342 14.59 21.50 -25.30
N GLN A 343 14.61 20.70 -26.38
CA GLN A 343 13.59 19.68 -26.64
C GLN A 343 13.54 18.66 -25.49
N ARG A 344 14.69 18.13 -25.05
CA ARG A 344 14.77 17.18 -23.94
C ARG A 344 14.19 17.76 -22.64
N ILE A 345 14.48 19.03 -22.34
CA ILE A 345 13.93 19.73 -21.17
C ILE A 345 12.40 19.86 -21.29
N ALA A 346 11.88 20.21 -22.46
CA ALA A 346 10.44 20.34 -22.69
C ALA A 346 9.71 19.00 -22.51
N GLU A 347 10.23 17.94 -23.12
CA GLU A 347 9.67 16.59 -23.00
C GLU A 347 9.65 16.10 -21.54
N LEU A 348 10.75 16.29 -20.80
CA LEU A 348 10.83 15.92 -19.38
C LEU A 348 9.83 16.70 -18.51
N LYS A 349 9.62 18.00 -18.78
CA LYS A 349 8.63 18.80 -18.06
C LYS A 349 7.21 18.31 -18.34
N ALA A 350 6.88 18.01 -19.60
CA ALA A 350 5.58 17.48 -19.99
C ALA A 350 5.30 16.14 -19.30
N GLU A 351 6.29 15.24 -19.21
CA GLU A 351 6.13 13.99 -18.45
C GLU A 351 5.88 14.23 -16.96
N ASN A 352 6.58 15.19 -16.35
CA ASN A 352 6.35 15.54 -14.95
C ASN A 352 4.94 16.11 -14.71
N GLU A 353 4.41 16.90 -15.65
CA GLU A 353 3.03 17.40 -15.60
C GLU A 353 2.03 16.24 -15.63
N THR A 354 2.22 15.26 -16.53
CA THR A 354 1.40 14.05 -16.58
C THR A 354 1.46 13.25 -15.28
N ILE A 355 2.65 13.11 -14.68
CA ILE A 355 2.83 12.42 -13.39
C ILE A 355 2.06 13.15 -12.27
N VAL A 356 2.19 14.46 -12.17
CA VAL A 356 1.51 15.26 -11.13
C VAL A 356 -0.01 15.20 -11.30
N GLN A 357 -0.52 15.28 -12.53
CA GLN A 357 -1.96 15.12 -12.82
C GLN A 357 -2.46 13.73 -12.43
N SER A 358 -1.70 12.69 -12.76
CA SER A 358 -2.01 11.30 -12.43
C SER A 358 -2.09 11.09 -10.91
N MET A 359 -1.09 11.59 -10.16
CA MET A 359 -1.09 11.52 -8.70
C MET A 359 -2.27 12.28 -8.08
N SER A 360 -2.62 13.44 -8.63
CA SER A 360 -3.76 14.23 -8.17
C SER A 360 -5.07 13.48 -8.38
N MET A 361 -5.22 12.83 -9.55
CA MET A 361 -6.35 11.97 -9.85
C MET A 361 -6.42 10.76 -8.90
N PHE A 362 -5.29 10.11 -8.63
CA PHE A 362 -5.22 8.99 -7.68
C PHE A 362 -5.63 9.39 -6.27
N ALA A 363 -5.18 10.53 -5.77
CA ALA A 363 -5.57 11.03 -4.45
C ALA A 363 -7.07 11.38 -4.40
N CYS A 364 -7.61 12.00 -5.45
CA CYS A 364 -9.04 12.26 -5.55
C CYS A 364 -9.88 10.97 -5.65
N PHE A 365 -9.36 9.92 -6.31
CA PHE A 365 -10.00 8.61 -6.37
C PHE A 365 -10.00 7.93 -5.00
N LEU A 366 -8.86 7.90 -4.30
CA LEU A 366 -8.76 7.31 -2.97
C LEU A 366 -9.66 8.02 -1.96
N ALA A 367 -9.66 9.37 -1.96
CA ALA A 367 -10.51 10.15 -1.06
C ALA A 367 -12.01 9.91 -1.30
N ASN A 368 -12.41 9.73 -2.57
CA ASN A 368 -13.81 9.49 -2.92
C ASN A 368 -14.31 8.08 -2.54
N ASN A 369 -13.42 7.09 -2.50
CA ASN A 369 -13.78 5.68 -2.31
C ASN A 369 -13.40 5.15 -0.91
N ALA A 370 -12.97 6.02 0.00
CA ALA A 370 -12.58 5.64 1.35
C ALA A 370 -13.64 6.05 2.38
N LEU A 371 -13.93 5.16 3.32
CA LEU A 371 -14.82 5.44 4.46
C LEU A 371 -14.17 6.33 5.53
N THR A 372 -12.85 6.48 5.49
CA THR A 372 -12.08 7.29 6.43
C THR A 372 -11.11 8.19 5.67
N PRO A 373 -10.73 9.35 6.24
CA PRO A 373 -9.75 10.24 5.63
C PRO A 373 -8.46 9.49 5.29
N VAL A 374 -8.12 9.44 4.00
CA VAL A 374 -6.89 8.81 3.53
C VAL A 374 -5.76 9.81 3.66
N ASN A 375 -4.69 9.41 4.36
CA ASN A 375 -3.47 10.19 4.40
C ASN A 375 -2.81 10.23 3.01
N ASP A 376 -2.32 11.39 2.60
CA ASP A 376 -1.77 11.62 1.28
C ASP A 376 -0.31 11.18 1.23
N ALA A 377 -0.11 9.87 1.01
CA ALA A 377 1.21 9.24 1.04
C ALA A 377 2.21 9.86 0.04
N PHE A 378 1.74 10.45 -1.06
CA PHE A 378 2.59 11.16 -2.01
C PHE A 378 3.13 12.45 -1.40
N VAL A 379 2.24 13.27 -0.85
CA VAL A 379 2.61 14.52 -0.19
C VAL A 379 3.58 14.26 0.96
N ASP A 380 3.31 13.24 1.77
CA ASP A 380 4.17 12.88 2.90
C ASP A 380 5.57 12.45 2.46
N TYR A 381 5.66 11.66 1.38
CA TYR A 381 6.95 11.26 0.84
C TYR A 381 7.72 12.45 0.25
N VAL A 382 7.05 13.35 -0.50
CA VAL A 382 7.71 14.56 -1.03
C VAL A 382 8.15 15.50 0.10
N ARG A 383 7.35 15.66 1.16
CA ARG A 383 7.75 16.42 2.37
C ARG A 383 8.95 15.78 3.06
N HIS A 384 8.99 14.45 3.13
CA HIS A 384 10.16 13.71 3.62
C HIS A 384 11.41 13.98 2.76
N LEU A 385 11.29 13.99 1.43
CA LEU A 385 12.40 14.38 0.54
C LEU A 385 12.88 15.81 0.81
N ILE A 386 11.96 16.77 0.97
CA ILE A 386 12.30 18.17 1.30
C ILE A 386 13.05 18.27 2.64
N ALA A 387 12.57 17.56 3.67
CA ALA A 387 13.21 17.55 4.98
C ALA A 387 14.65 17.02 4.91
N ASN A 388 14.87 15.96 4.14
CA ASN A 388 16.20 15.40 3.92
C ASN A 388 17.12 16.35 3.15
N GLU A 389 16.59 17.09 2.16
CA GLU A 389 17.39 18.10 1.45
C GLU A 389 17.81 19.25 2.38
N ARG A 390 16.94 19.67 3.32
CA ARG A 390 17.19 20.80 4.26
C ARG A 390 18.25 20.49 5.32
N TYR A 391 18.25 19.28 5.89
CA TYR A 391 19.11 18.93 7.02
C TYR A 391 20.57 18.68 6.62
N GLY A 392 20.83 18.31 5.35
CA GLY A 392 22.17 18.06 4.83
C GLY A 392 22.94 19.31 4.39
N THR A 393 22.43 20.51 4.66
CA THR A 393 23.02 21.77 4.15
C THR A 393 23.55 22.68 5.25
N THR A 394 24.86 22.59 5.47
CA THR A 394 25.68 23.79 5.69
C THR A 394 26.02 24.40 4.32
N GLY A 395 25.11 25.20 3.74
CA GLY A 395 25.47 26.22 2.75
C GLY A 395 25.63 25.86 1.26
N ALA A 396 25.35 24.63 0.78
CA ALA A 396 25.47 24.33 -0.65
C ALA A 396 24.27 24.84 -1.48
N ALA A 397 24.50 25.80 -2.39
CA ALA A 397 23.49 26.38 -3.29
C ALA A 397 22.67 25.34 -4.10
N GLY A 398 23.24 24.16 -4.37
CA GLY A 398 22.58 23.06 -5.06
C GLY A 398 21.33 22.53 -4.34
N SER A 399 21.34 22.43 -3.02
CA SER A 399 20.20 21.91 -2.23
C SER A 399 19.00 22.87 -2.24
N GLN A 400 19.26 24.18 -2.17
CA GLN A 400 18.19 25.19 -2.17
C GLN A 400 17.37 25.19 -3.47
N THR A 401 18.02 24.89 -4.60
CA THR A 401 17.30 24.75 -5.89
C THR A 401 16.42 23.52 -5.93
N THR A 402 16.85 22.40 -5.34
CA THR A 402 16.07 21.15 -5.28
C THR A 402 14.88 21.30 -4.35
N ILE A 403 15.06 21.94 -3.19
CA ILE A 403 13.96 22.27 -2.26
C ILE A 403 12.88 23.09 -2.96
N LYS A 404 13.25 24.20 -3.61
CA LYS A 404 12.29 25.06 -4.34
C LYS A 404 11.50 24.29 -5.41
N ARG A 405 12.13 23.32 -6.07
CA ARG A 405 11.48 22.48 -7.09
C ARG A 405 10.51 21.48 -6.47
N LEU A 406 10.88 20.80 -5.39
CA LEU A 406 9.97 19.89 -4.68
C LEU A 406 8.78 20.65 -4.07
N GLU A 407 9.00 21.87 -3.56
CA GLU A 407 7.93 22.77 -3.13
C GLU A 407 7.02 23.18 -4.29
N HIS A 408 7.57 23.45 -5.47
CA HIS A 408 6.79 23.71 -6.67
C HIS A 408 5.93 22.50 -7.08
N VAL A 409 6.48 21.28 -7.00
CA VAL A 409 5.74 20.04 -7.27
C VAL A 409 4.56 19.91 -6.31
N LEU A 410 4.75 20.14 -5.01
CA LEU A 410 3.65 20.13 -4.03
C LEU A 410 2.60 21.18 -4.36
N LYS A 411 3.00 22.40 -4.70
CA LYS A 411 2.08 23.48 -5.06
C LYS A 411 1.26 23.15 -6.31
N GLN A 412 1.89 22.57 -7.34
CA GLN A 412 1.22 22.16 -8.56
C GLN A 412 0.23 21.02 -8.27
N TYR A 413 0.65 20.02 -7.49
CA TYR A 413 -0.19 18.91 -7.06
C TYR A 413 -1.43 19.40 -6.27
N GLU A 414 -1.26 20.31 -5.32
CA GLU A 414 -2.38 20.88 -4.54
C GLU A 414 -3.35 21.64 -5.43
N LYS A 415 -2.84 22.43 -6.39
CA LYS A 415 -3.66 23.14 -7.37
C LYS A 415 -4.48 22.18 -8.23
N GLU A 416 -3.86 21.14 -8.77
CA GLU A 416 -4.56 20.14 -9.59
C GLU A 416 -5.61 19.37 -8.78
N LYS A 417 -5.29 19.00 -7.53
CA LYS A 417 -6.24 18.39 -6.60
C LYS A 417 -7.43 19.30 -6.33
N GLN A 418 -7.22 20.61 -6.17
CA GLN A 418 -8.30 21.59 -6.01
C GLN A 418 -9.15 21.72 -7.28
N ILE A 419 -8.55 21.74 -8.47
CA ILE A 419 -9.28 21.79 -9.75
C ILE A 419 -10.21 20.58 -9.86
N ILE A 420 -9.69 19.37 -9.64
CA ILE A 420 -10.48 18.13 -9.69
C ILE A 420 -11.58 18.12 -8.63
N THR A 421 -11.29 18.65 -7.44
CA THR A 421 -12.27 18.70 -6.33
C THR A 421 -13.37 19.74 -6.59
N ASN A 422 -13.05 20.88 -7.21
CA ASN A 422 -14.01 21.94 -7.51
C ASN A 422 -14.88 21.58 -8.73
N ALA A 423 -14.31 20.94 -9.75
CA ALA A 423 -15.05 20.46 -10.91
C ALA A 423 -16.16 19.45 -10.54
N LYS A 424 -16.02 18.74 -9.40
CA LYS A 424 -17.06 17.87 -8.84
C LYS A 424 -18.26 18.62 -8.29
N LYS A 425 -18.11 19.86 -7.82
CA LYS A 425 -19.20 20.66 -7.23
C LYS A 425 -20.10 21.29 -8.29
N SER A 426 -19.62 21.44 -9.53
CA SER A 426 -20.33 22.13 -10.62
C SER A 426 -21.06 21.21 -11.60
N ASP A 427 -20.75 19.91 -11.64
CA ASP A 427 -21.43 18.94 -12.52
C ASP A 427 -21.33 17.51 -11.95
N ALA A 428 -22.42 17.04 -11.34
CA ALA A 428 -22.48 15.76 -10.61
C ALA A 428 -22.32 14.53 -11.52
N GLN A 429 -22.50 14.67 -12.84
CA GLN A 429 -22.55 13.54 -13.77
C GLN A 429 -21.24 13.29 -14.54
N LYS A 430 -20.31 14.25 -14.60
CA LYS A 430 -19.16 14.23 -15.55
C LYS A 430 -17.78 13.97 -14.96
N SER A 431 -17.61 13.97 -13.64
CA SER A 431 -16.29 13.93 -12.98
C SER A 431 -16.03 12.72 -12.07
N VAL A 432 -16.83 11.65 -12.18
CA VAL A 432 -16.52 10.40 -11.47
C VAL A 432 -15.23 9.81 -12.06
N ILE A 433 -14.18 9.77 -11.24
CA ILE A 433 -12.95 9.05 -11.57
C ILE A 433 -13.28 7.57 -11.46
N THR A 434 -13.42 6.91 -12.60
CA THR A 434 -13.77 5.49 -12.68
C THR A 434 -12.53 4.62 -12.55
N LEU A 435 -12.74 3.34 -12.24
CA LEU A 435 -11.66 2.35 -12.23
C LEU A 435 -10.93 2.25 -13.59
N ALA A 436 -11.69 2.33 -14.70
CA ALA A 436 -11.12 2.31 -16.04
C ALA A 436 -10.10 3.45 -16.23
N LYS A 437 -10.45 4.67 -15.80
CA LYS A 437 -9.55 5.83 -15.84
C LYS A 437 -8.29 5.62 -15.00
N ILE A 438 -8.37 4.91 -13.88
CA ILE A 438 -7.18 4.57 -13.07
C ILE A 438 -6.26 3.65 -13.86
N ASN A 439 -6.78 2.59 -14.47
CA ASN A 439 -5.97 1.66 -15.26
C ASN A 439 -5.38 2.34 -16.51
N GLU A 440 -6.18 3.11 -17.26
CA GLU A 440 -5.72 3.91 -18.41
C GLU A 440 -4.59 4.87 -18.02
N CYS A 441 -4.68 5.48 -16.84
CA CYS A 441 -3.65 6.37 -16.33
C CYS A 441 -2.36 5.62 -15.94
N VAL A 442 -2.49 4.42 -15.36
CA VAL A 442 -1.32 3.56 -15.10
C VAL A 442 -0.64 3.18 -16.41
N ASP A 443 -1.40 2.83 -17.45
CA ASP A 443 -0.86 2.49 -18.76
C ASP A 443 -0.20 3.71 -19.43
N LEU A 444 -0.81 4.90 -19.32
CA LEU A 444 -0.21 6.17 -19.76
C LEU A 444 1.13 6.45 -19.06
N LEU A 445 1.19 6.27 -17.75
CA LEU A 445 2.43 6.45 -16.97
C LEU A 445 3.53 5.49 -17.43
N CYS A 446 3.19 4.21 -17.66
CA CYS A 446 4.13 3.19 -18.13
C CYS A 446 4.60 3.41 -19.59
N SER A 447 3.85 4.20 -20.39
CA SER A 447 4.14 4.48 -21.80
C SER A 447 4.82 5.84 -22.04
N LEU A 448 5.14 6.60 -20.99
CA LEU A 448 5.89 7.86 -21.10
C LEU A 448 7.25 7.62 -21.79
N LYS A 449 7.63 8.54 -22.69
CA LYS A 449 8.78 8.43 -23.59
C LYS A 449 10.10 8.17 -22.86
N HIS A 450 10.36 8.89 -21.77
CA HIS A 450 11.64 8.87 -21.04
C HIS A 450 11.53 8.15 -19.71
N LYS A 451 10.45 8.36 -18.97
CA LYS A 451 10.28 7.79 -17.62
C LYS A 451 9.39 6.55 -17.56
N GLY A 452 8.62 6.25 -18.60
CA GLY A 452 7.72 5.09 -18.65
C GLY A 452 8.40 3.75 -18.39
N PRO A 453 9.55 3.44 -19.04
CA PRO A 453 10.27 2.20 -18.78
C PRO A 453 10.68 2.03 -17.30
N TYR A 454 11.10 3.11 -16.65
CA TYR A 454 11.48 3.10 -15.24
C TYR A 454 10.27 2.89 -14.32
N ILE A 455 9.13 3.51 -14.64
CA ILE A 455 7.87 3.32 -13.91
C ILE A 455 7.46 1.85 -13.95
N SER A 456 7.47 1.23 -15.14
CA SER A 456 7.14 -0.18 -15.34
C SER A 456 8.04 -1.11 -14.54
N ILE A 457 9.37 -0.92 -14.63
CA ILE A 457 10.34 -1.72 -13.88
C ILE A 457 10.10 -1.60 -12.37
N MET A 458 9.96 -0.38 -11.87
CA MET A 458 9.74 -0.14 -10.44
C MET A 458 8.43 -0.79 -9.98
N LEU A 459 7.34 -0.62 -10.73
CA LEU A 459 6.03 -1.20 -10.41
C LEU A 459 6.08 -2.74 -10.36
N ASP A 460 6.69 -3.38 -11.36
CA ASP A 460 6.80 -4.83 -11.43
C ASP A 460 7.68 -5.40 -10.31
N GLN A 461 8.78 -4.73 -10.00
CA GLN A 461 9.61 -5.09 -8.85
C GLN A 461 8.81 -5.05 -7.55
N GLN A 462 7.97 -4.04 -7.34
CA GLN A 462 7.16 -4.00 -6.12
C GLN A 462 6.09 -5.10 -6.08
N ARG A 463 5.45 -5.40 -7.21
CA ARG A 463 4.49 -6.51 -7.32
C ARG A 463 5.18 -7.83 -6.96
N GLN A 464 6.35 -8.09 -7.53
CA GLN A 464 7.13 -9.29 -7.25
C GLN A 464 7.59 -9.36 -5.79
N ALA A 465 8.02 -8.25 -5.20
CA ALA A 465 8.44 -8.21 -3.81
C ALA A 465 7.30 -8.55 -2.85
N LYS A 466 6.08 -8.05 -3.11
CA LYS A 466 4.89 -8.44 -2.32
C LYS A 466 4.56 -9.92 -2.44
N VAL A 467 4.67 -10.51 -3.64
CA VAL A 467 4.44 -11.96 -3.84
C VAL A 467 5.49 -12.79 -3.08
N LYS A 468 6.78 -12.45 -3.21
CA LYS A 468 7.87 -13.14 -2.51
C LYS A 468 7.71 -13.08 -0.99
N HIS A 469 7.31 -11.93 -0.45
CA HIS A 469 7.03 -11.75 0.97
C HIS A 469 5.90 -12.68 1.45
N HIS A 470 4.79 -12.73 0.70
CA HIS A 470 3.66 -13.62 1.03
C HIS A 470 4.05 -15.11 0.99
N THR A 471 4.84 -15.53 0.00
CA THR A 471 5.27 -16.93 -0.16
C THR A 471 6.26 -17.35 0.93
N ALA A 472 7.24 -16.50 1.29
CA ALA A 472 8.21 -16.79 2.34
C ALA A 472 7.53 -16.98 3.71
N HIS A 473 6.51 -16.18 4.02
CA HIS A 473 5.72 -16.33 5.24
C HIS A 473 4.95 -17.67 5.29
N ASN A 474 4.37 -18.11 4.16
CA ASN A 474 3.64 -19.37 4.10
C ASN A 474 4.56 -20.60 4.29
N GLN A 475 5.80 -20.56 3.79
CA GLN A 475 6.78 -21.63 4.02
C GLN A 475 7.26 -21.69 5.47
N VAL A 476 7.47 -20.54 6.12
CA VAL A 476 7.88 -20.48 7.55
C VAL A 476 6.76 -21.01 8.46
N ASN A 477 5.50 -20.75 8.15
CA ASN A 477 4.37 -21.27 8.92
C ASN A 477 4.14 -22.78 8.70
N TYR A 478 4.43 -23.30 7.51
CA TYR A 478 4.34 -24.75 7.22
C TYR A 478 5.40 -25.54 8.01
N ASN A 479 6.62 -24.99 8.12
CA ASN A 479 7.72 -25.63 8.86
C ASN A 479 7.60 -25.47 10.38
N ALA A 480 6.81 -24.50 10.87
CA ALA A 480 6.54 -24.32 12.30
C ALA A 480 5.47 -25.28 12.84
N THR A 481 4.75 -26.00 11.98
CA THR A 481 3.73 -26.99 12.38
C THR A 481 4.22 -28.43 12.48
N ASP A 482 5.52 -28.69 12.31
CA ASP A 482 6.03 -30.06 12.47
C ASP A 482 6.54 -30.34 13.90
N HIS A 483 6.12 -31.52 14.37
CA HIS A 483 6.45 -32.21 15.62
C HIS A 483 5.73 -31.77 16.92
N SER A 484 4.50 -32.26 17.11
CA SER A 484 4.18 -33.31 18.12
C SER A 484 2.66 -33.39 18.41
N GLY A 485 2.08 -34.57 18.20
CA GLY A 485 1.00 -35.10 19.05
C GLY A 485 -0.47 -34.78 18.75
N PHE A 486 -0.84 -33.85 17.86
CA PHE A 486 -2.26 -33.41 17.73
C PHE A 486 -3.06 -33.97 16.54
N ASN A 487 -2.54 -34.97 15.84
CA ASN A 487 -3.14 -35.49 14.59
C ASN A 487 -3.78 -36.89 14.70
N LYS A 488 -4.30 -37.26 15.88
CA LYS A 488 -4.95 -38.58 16.06
C LYS A 488 -6.47 -38.56 16.25
N TYR A 489 -7.09 -37.38 16.41
CA TYR A 489 -8.54 -37.28 16.52
C TYR A 489 -9.03 -36.00 15.84
N LEU A 490 -9.25 -36.06 14.52
CA LEU A 490 -10.25 -35.29 13.78
C LEU A 490 -10.23 -35.77 12.34
N ASN A 491 -11.07 -36.77 12.07
CA ASN A 491 -11.42 -37.19 10.72
C ASN A 491 -12.39 -36.15 10.12
N LEU A 492 -11.88 -34.95 9.84
CA LEU A 492 -12.57 -33.87 9.11
C LEU A 492 -11.83 -33.59 7.80
N SER A 493 -11.78 -34.60 6.95
CA SER A 493 -11.18 -34.57 5.62
C SER A 493 -11.98 -33.75 4.59
N ASN A 494 -12.70 -32.68 4.97
CA ASN A 494 -13.53 -31.90 4.03
C ASN A 494 -13.60 -30.38 4.28
N CYS A 495 -12.78 -29.79 5.16
CA CYS A 495 -12.72 -28.33 5.28
C CYS A 495 -11.36 -27.80 4.82
N ILE A 496 -11.22 -27.66 3.51
CA ILE A 496 -10.13 -26.87 2.92
C ILE A 496 -10.59 -25.41 2.82
N LEU A 497 -10.03 -24.54 3.66
CA LEU A 497 -10.12 -23.09 3.52
C LEU A 497 -9.06 -22.62 2.51
N PHE A 498 -9.40 -22.63 1.22
CA PHE A 498 -8.56 -22.01 0.17
C PHE A 498 -8.87 -20.52 0.04
N GLY A 499 -7.86 -19.68 0.32
CA GLY A 499 -7.69 -18.39 -0.35
C GLY A 499 -7.17 -18.64 -1.77
N GLY A 500 -7.76 -17.95 -2.76
CA GLY A 500 -7.62 -18.32 -4.17
C GLY A 500 -6.20 -18.36 -4.73
N THR A 501 -5.89 -19.45 -5.41
CA THR A 501 -4.99 -19.51 -6.56
C THR A 501 -5.69 -20.34 -7.64
N GLU A 502 -5.85 -19.78 -8.83
CA GLU A 502 -6.19 -20.56 -10.02
C GLU A 502 -5.07 -21.57 -10.27
N ALA A 503 -5.37 -22.86 -10.14
CA ALA A 503 -4.59 -23.94 -10.70
C ALA A 503 -5.54 -24.74 -11.60
N THR A 504 -5.42 -24.50 -12.91
CA THR A 504 -5.99 -25.35 -13.95
C THR A 504 -5.46 -26.78 -13.76
N ARG A 505 -6.33 -27.70 -13.31
CA ARG A 505 -6.01 -29.12 -13.16
C ARG A 505 -6.23 -29.82 -14.51
N TYR A 506 -5.13 -30.19 -15.18
CA TYR A 506 -5.15 -31.21 -16.23
C TYR A 506 -5.62 -32.53 -15.61
N ARG A 507 -6.68 -33.10 -16.18
CA ARG A 507 -7.19 -34.44 -15.88
C ARG A 507 -6.24 -35.43 -16.58
N LYS A 508 -5.49 -36.23 -15.81
CA LYS A 508 -4.91 -37.48 -16.33
C LYS A 508 -5.85 -38.60 -15.90
N ASP A 509 -6.44 -39.23 -16.90
CA ASP A 509 -7.18 -40.47 -16.75
C ASP A 509 -6.24 -41.55 -16.20
N SER A 510 -6.70 -42.24 -15.16
CA SER A 510 -6.11 -43.48 -14.69
C SER A 510 -6.69 -44.62 -15.52
N GLU A 511 -5.93 -45.11 -16.49
CA GLU A 511 -6.12 -46.46 -17.00
C GLU A 511 -5.57 -47.47 -15.99
N SER A 512 -6.35 -48.52 -15.83
CA SER A 512 -6.06 -49.76 -15.14
C SER A 512 -4.91 -50.53 -15.78
N LYS A 513 -4.10 -51.16 -14.92
CA LYS A 513 -3.21 -52.35 -15.07
C LYS A 513 -2.14 -52.17 -13.97
N GLN A 514 -1.96 -53.04 -12.99
CA GLN A 514 -2.13 -54.49 -12.91
C GLN A 514 -2.44 -54.87 -11.47
#